data_AF-A0A6A0H626-F1
#
_entry.id   AF-A0A6A0H626-F1
#
_cell.length_a   1.000
_cell.length_b   1.000
_cell.length_c   1.000
_cell.angle_alpha   90.00
_cell.angle_beta   90.00
_cell.angle_gamma   90.00
#
_symmetry.space_group_name_H-M   'P 1'
#
loop_
_entity.id
_entity.type
_entity.pdbx_description
1 polymer ?
#
loop_
_entity_poly.entity_id
_entity_poly.type
_entity_poly.pdbx_seq_one_letter_code
_entity_poly.pdbx_strand_id
1 'polypeptide(L)' 'MSIAGGLKTIINALLNSIKQLVEVMTLTVFCLMVFALFALQVYMGVLKNKCVASITGVNFTDKEWNE' A
#
# COMPACT_ATOMS: atom_id res chain seq x y z
N MET A 1 36.91 -29.81 -9.07
CA MET A 1 36.50 -28.41 -9.32
C MET A 1 35.39 -28.08 -8.34
N SER A 2 35.63 -27.20 -7.36
CA SER A 2 34.75 -27.05 -6.20
C SER A 2 33.44 -26.34 -6.57
N ILE A 3 32.32 -27.06 -6.44
CA ILE A 3 30.95 -26.56 -6.63
C ILE A 3 30.67 -25.32 -5.75
N ALA A 4 31.39 -25.19 -4.63
CA ALA A 4 31.29 -24.08 -3.69
C ALA A 4 31.82 -22.74 -4.27
N GLY A 5 32.76 -22.78 -5.22
CA GLY A 5 33.29 -21.57 -5.86
C GLY A 5 32.29 -20.94 -6.85
N GLY A 6 31.55 -21.78 -7.58
CA GLY A 6 30.55 -21.33 -8.56
C GLY A 6 29.34 -20.65 -7.90
N LEU A 7 28.85 -21.23 -6.81
CA LEU A 7 27.71 -20.68 -6.06
C LEU A 7 28.01 -19.28 -5.50
N LYS A 8 29.23 -19.05 -4.99
CA LYS A 8 29.64 -17.75 -4.43
C LYS A 8 29.69 -16.66 -5.50
N THR A 9 30.09 -16.97 -6.73
CA THR A 9 30.10 -16.02 -7.85
C THR A 9 28.69 -15.59 -8.24
N ILE A 10 27.75 -16.53 -8.31
CA ILE A 10 26.36 -16.25 -8.68
C ILE A 10 25.72 -15.36 -7.61
N ILE A 11 25.88 -15.70 -6.32
CA ILE A 11 25.35 -14.89 -5.23
C ILE A 11 25.96 -13.48 -5.24
N ASN A 12 27.26 -13.35 -5.50
CA ASN A 12 27.92 -12.04 -5.55
C ASN A 12 27.41 -11.18 -6.73
N ALA A 13 27.19 -11.79 -7.90
CA ALA A 13 26.59 -11.13 -9.05
C ALA A 13 25.14 -10.68 -8.76
N LEU A 14 24.33 -11.54 -8.14
CA LEU A 14 22.96 -11.23 -7.75
C LEU A 14 22.90 -10.11 -6.71
N LEU A 15 23.74 -10.16 -5.68
CA LEU A 15 23.82 -9.12 -4.64
C LEU A 15 24.22 -7.76 -5.23
N ASN A 16 25.07 -7.75 -6.25
CA ASN A 16 25.43 -6.53 -6.95
C ASN A 16 24.23 -5.95 -7.73
N SER A 17 23.49 -6.78 -8.44
CA SER A 17 22.28 -6.35 -9.15
C SER A 17 21.17 -5.88 -8.21
N ILE A 18 21.00 -6.56 -7.07
CA ILE A 18 20.04 -6.15 -6.03
C ILE A 18 20.38 -4.77 -5.49
N LYS A 19 21.67 -4.45 -5.26
CA LYS A 19 22.06 -3.11 -4.81
C LYS A 19 21.61 -2.01 -5.77
N GLN A 20 21.73 -2.23 -7.08
CA GLN A 20 21.26 -1.26 -8.08
C GLN A 20 19.72 -1.18 -8.10
N LEU A 21 19.04 -2.32 -7.92
CA LEU A 21 17.58 -2.36 -7.80
C LEU A 21 17.08 -1.62 -6.55
N VAL A 22 17.78 -1.74 -5.42
CA VAL A 22 17.41 -1.08 -4.15
C VAL A 22 17.34 0.43 -4.32
N GLU A 23 18.24 1.04 -5.07
CA GLU A 23 18.20 2.49 -5.35
C GLU A 23 16.88 2.90 -6.05
N VAL A 24 16.50 2.18 -7.10
CA VAL A 24 15.25 2.42 -7.85
C VAL A 24 14.02 2.10 -7.01
N MET A 25 14.07 1.03 -6.20
CA MET A 25 13.00 0.65 -5.29
C MET A 25 12.79 1.70 -4.21
N THR A 26 13.84 2.29 -3.64
CA THR A 26 13.73 3.37 -2.65
C THR A 26 13.04 4.60 -3.25
N LEU A 27 13.41 5.00 -4.47
CA LEU A 27 12.76 6.12 -5.15
C LEU A 27 11.28 5.82 -5.42
N THR A 28 10.97 4.60 -5.87
CA THR A 28 9.61 4.14 -6.11
C THR A 28 8.78 4.17 -4.81
N VAL A 29 9.31 3.61 -3.72
CA VAL A 29 8.64 3.60 -2.41
C VAL A 29 8.43 5.03 -1.90
N PHE A 30 9.41 5.92 -2.05
CA PHE A 30 9.26 7.32 -1.67
C PHE A 30 8.12 8.00 -2.43
N CYS A 31 8.07 7.84 -3.76
CA CYS A 31 6.98 8.37 -4.57
C CYS A 31 5.63 7.78 -4.14
N LEU A 32 5.55 6.46 -3.95
CA LEU A 32 4.33 5.78 -3.49
C LEU A 32 3.86 6.31 -2.14
N MET A 33 4.77 6.55 -1.19
CA MET A 33 4.43 7.12 0.12
C MET A 33 3.85 8.52 -0.02
N VAL A 34 4.44 9.40 -0.84
CA VAL A 34 3.92 10.75 -1.06
C VAL A 34 2.52 10.70 -1.69
N PHE A 35 2.31 9.87 -2.71
CA PHE A 35 0.98 9.70 -3.33
C PHE A 35 -0.03 9.10 -2.37
N ALA A 36 0.35 8.11 -1.56
CA ALA A 36 -0.51 7.48 -0.57
C ALA A 36 -0.96 8.48 0.50
N LEU A 37 -0.05 9.33 0.99
CA LEU A 37 -0.38 10.39 1.95
C LEU A 37 -1.32 11.44 1.34
N PHE A 38 -1.07 11.85 0.09
CA PHE A 38 -1.94 12.78 -0.61
C PHE A 38 -3.34 12.19 -0.81
N ALA A 39 -3.42 10.95 -1.31
CA ALA A 39 -4.67 10.23 -1.51
C ALA A 39 -5.42 10.04 -0.19
N LEU A 40 -4.76 9.58 0.88
CA LEU A 40 -5.41 9.38 2.18
C LEU A 40 -6.05 10.68 2.70
N GLN A 41 -5.37 11.82 2.56
CA GLN A 41 -5.90 13.10 2.98
C GLN A 41 -7.08 13.57 2.11
N VAL A 42 -7.01 13.38 0.78
CA VAL A 42 -8.09 13.75 -0.15
C VAL A 42 -9.33 12.86 0.02
N TYR A 43 -9.13 11.56 0.20
CA TYR A 43 -10.20 10.58 0.36
C TYR A 43 -10.68 10.42 1.81
N MET A 44 -10.18 11.25 2.73
CA MET A 44 -10.61 11.23 4.13
C MET A 44 -12.11 11.53 4.22
N GLY A 45 -12.89 10.57 4.71
CA GLY A 45 -14.35 10.70 4.85
C GLY A 45 -15.17 10.41 3.58
N VAL A 46 -14.57 10.50 2.38
CA VAL A 46 -15.26 10.20 1.10
C VAL A 46 -15.74 8.75 1.03
N LEU A 47 -14.87 7.80 1.43
CA LEU A 47 -15.22 6.37 1.42
C LEU A 47 -16.24 5.99 2.51
N LYS A 48 -16.48 6.85 3.49
CA LYS A 48 -17.45 6.61 4.57
C LYS A 48 -18.82 7.23 4.29
N ASN A 49 -19.04 7.67 3.06
CA ASN A 49 -20.31 8.23 2.63
C ASN A 49 -21.35 7.10 2.45
N LYS A 50 -22.16 6.86 3.48
CA LYS A 50 -23.28 5.89 3.41
C LYS A 50 -24.48 6.53 2.72
N CYS A 51 -25.11 5.82 1.78
CA CYS A 51 -26.43 6.19 1.30
C CYS A 51 -27.47 5.77 2.35
N VAL A 52 -28.07 6.75 3.01
CA VAL A 52 -29.12 6.57 4.01
C VAL A 52 -30.46 6.79 3.34
N ALA A 53 -31.31 5.76 3.28
CA ALA A 53 -32.68 5.89 2.80
C ALA A 53 -33.49 6.71 3.82
N SER A 54 -33.83 7.95 3.47
CA SER A 54 -34.74 8.79 4.27
C SER A 54 -36.17 8.26 4.14
N ILE A 55 -36.52 7.19 4.86
CA ILE A 55 -37.90 6.73 4.97
C ILE A 55 -38.64 7.75 5.84
N THR A 56 -39.31 8.70 5.19
CA THR A 56 -40.13 9.73 5.83
C THR A 56 -41.29 9.07 6.58
N GLY A 57 -41.13 8.82 7.88
CA GLY A 57 -42.19 8.31 8.75
C GLY A 57 -41.76 7.32 9.84
N VAL A 58 -40.50 6.88 9.89
CA VAL A 58 -40.00 5.98 10.94
C VAL A 58 -38.95 6.71 11.77
N ASN A 59 -39.13 6.75 13.10
CA ASN A 59 -38.11 7.28 14.03
C ASN A 59 -36.97 6.26 14.12
N PHE A 60 -35.99 6.38 13.21
CA PHE A 60 -34.76 5.61 13.29
C PHE A 60 -33.99 6.09 14.52
N THR A 61 -34.06 5.33 15.61
CA THR A 61 -33.10 5.50 16.71
C THR A 61 -31.73 5.16 16.13
N ASP A 62 -30.73 6.01 16.31
CA ASP A 62 -29.37 5.96 15.70
C ASP A 62 -28.59 4.63 15.90
N LYS A 63 -29.19 3.63 16.54
CA LYS A 63 -28.67 2.31 16.87
C LYS A 63 -28.63 1.36 15.66
N GLU A 64 -29.42 1.60 14.61
CA GLU A 64 -29.56 0.68 13.46
C GLU A 64 -28.54 0.94 12.32
N TRP A 65 -27.83 2.07 12.32
CA TRP A 65 -26.92 2.47 11.24
C TRP A 65 -25.45 2.04 11.44
N ASN A 66 -25.13 1.32 12.52
CA ASN A 66 -23.75 0.91 12.89
C ASN A 66 -23.52 -0.61 12.83
N GLU A 67 -24.25 -1.34 11.97
CA GLU A 67 -23.88 -2.70 11.54
C GLU A 67 -23.48 -2.73 10.06
#